data_AF-A0A520IPM4-F1
#
_entry.id   AF-A0A520IPM4-F1
#
_cell.length_a   1.000
_cell.length_b   1.000
_cell.length_c   1.000
_cell.angle_alpha   90.00
_cell.angle_beta   90.00
_cell.angle_gamma   90.00
#
_symmetry.space_group_name_H-M   'P 1'
#
loop_
_entity.id
_entity.type
_entity.pdbx_description
1 polymer ?
#
loop_
_entity_poly.entity_id
_entity_poly.type
_entity_poly.pdbx_seq_one_letter_code
_entity_poly.pdbx_strand_id
1 'polypeptide(L)' 'FIANPDLPERLRTGAPLAKDDAKTWYSQGPEGYIDYPALETANA' A
#
# COMPACT_ATOMS: atom_id res chain seq x y z
N PHE A 1 4.72 0.43 5.75
CA PHE A 1 3.51 -0.40 5.98
C PHE A 1 2.25 0.28 5.49
N ILE A 2 2.01 1.57 5.76
CA ILE A 2 0.80 2.32 5.35
C ILE A 2 0.35 1.98 3.91
N ALA A 3 1.21 2.20 2.91
CA ALA A 3 0.83 2.01 1.51
C ALA A 3 0.96 0.58 0.96
N ASN A 4 1.49 -0.35 1.75
CA ASN A 4 1.85 -1.69 1.29
C ASN A 4 1.37 -2.70 2.34
N PRO A 5 0.12 -3.19 2.25
CA PRO A 5 -0.40 -4.18 3.19
C PRO A 5 0.39 -5.50 3.13
N ASP A 6 1.01 -5.79 1.99
CA ASP A 6 1.83 -6.96 1.68
C ASP A 6 3.35 -6.66 1.74
N LEU A 7 3.77 -5.63 2.49
CA LEU A 7 5.17 -5.19 2.56
C LEU A 7 6.19 -6.31 2.82
N PRO A 8 5.97 -7.27 3.75
CA PRO A 8 6.94 -8.35 3.98
C PRO A 8 7.21 -9.18 2.72
N GLU A 9 6.17 -9.46 1.94
CA GLU A 9 6.26 -10.26 0.72
C GLU A 9 7.00 -9.50 -0.39
N ARG A 10 6.75 -8.19 -0.50
CA ARG A 10 7.48 -7.34 -1.46
C ARG A 10 8.97 -7.27 -1.15
N LEU A 11 9.32 -7.11 0.12
CA LEU A 11 10.73 -7.09 0.55
C LEU A 11 11.40 -8.46 0.32
N ARG A 12 10.66 -9.56 0.54
CA ARG A 12 11.16 -10.93 0.31
C ARG A 12 11.47 -11.21 -1.16
N THR A 13 10.64 -10.72 -2.07
CA THR A 13 10.73 -11.01 -3.51
C THR A 13 11.43 -9.92 -4.33
N GLY A 14 11.76 -8.78 -3.70
CA GLY A 14 12.30 -7.61 -4.40
C GLY A 14 11.26 -6.90 -5.29
N ALA A 15 9.97 -7.08 -4.99
CA ALA A 15 8.90 -6.47 -5.75
C ALA A 15 8.84 -4.94 -5.52
N PRO A 16 8.34 -4.16 -6.50
CA PRO A 16 8.21 -2.72 -6.36
C PRO A 16 7.28 -2.34 -5.20
N LEU A 17 7.67 -1.31 -4.44
CA LEU A 17 6.86 -0.75 -3.37
C LEU A 17 5.88 0.28 -3.93
N ALA A 18 4.63 0.23 -3.46
CA ALA A 18 3.65 1.27 -3.73
C ALA A 18 4.06 2.56 -3.02
N LYS A 19 3.89 3.69 -3.71
CA LYS A 19 4.08 5.02 -3.17
C LYS A 19 2.90 5.37 -2.27
N ASP A 20 3.17 5.95 -1.12
CA ASP A 20 2.17 6.48 -0.21
C ASP A 20 1.68 7.86 -0.63
N ASP A 21 0.49 8.24 -0.12
CA ASP A 21 0.01 9.61 -0.17
C ASP A 21 0.04 10.22 1.24
N ALA A 22 0.95 11.17 1.45
CA ALA A 22 1.09 11.85 2.74
C ALA A 22 -0.15 12.67 3.14
N LYS A 23 -1.01 13.04 2.18
CA LYS A 23 -2.25 13.78 2.46
C LYS A 23 -3.27 12.92 3.19
N THR A 24 -3.18 11.60 3.07
CA THR A 24 -4.15 10.66 3.62
C THR A 24 -3.68 9.98 4.90
N TRP A 25 -2.47 10.25 5.39
CA TRP A 25 -1.95 9.58 6.59
C TRP A 25 -2.77 9.84 7.85
N TYR A 26 -3.40 11.01 7.92
CA TYR A 26 -4.21 11.46 9.05
C TYR A 26 -5.61 11.90 8.61
N SER A 27 -6.06 11.42 7.45
CA SER A 27 -7.43 11.66 6.99
C SER A 27 -8.43 10.87 7.85
N GLN A 28 -9.64 11.40 7.97
CA GLN A 28 -10.76 10.62 8.48
C GLN A 28 -11.47 9.96 7.31
N GLY A 29 -11.52 8.63 7.30
CA GLY A 29 -12.19 7.87 6.26
C GLY A 29 -11.38 6.67 5.77
N PRO A 30 -11.89 5.94 4.79
CA PRO A 30 -11.24 4.75 4.25
C PRO A 30 -10.07 5.07 3.30
N GLU A 31 -10.05 6.28 2.74
CA GLU A 31 -9.07 6.73 1.74
C GLU A 31 -7.66 6.80 2.33
N GLY A 32 -6.73 6.06 1.72
CA GLY A 32 -5.35 5.93 2.17
C GLY A 32 -5.21 5.21 3.51
N TYR A 33 -6.19 4.38 3.88
CA TYR A 33 -6.15 3.55 5.09
C TYR A 33 -6.44 2.08 4.79
N ILE A 34 -7.57 1.79 4.13
CA ILE A 34 -7.99 0.40 3.81
C ILE A 34 -7.95 0.08 2.31
N ASP A 35 -7.69 1.07 1.47
CA ASP A 35 -7.84 1.01 0.02
C ASP A 35 -6.49 0.94 -0.74
N TYR A 36 -5.37 0.84 -0.02
CA TYR A 36 -4.08 0.56 -0.66
C TYR A 36 -4.08 -0.85 -1.28
N PRO A 37 -3.77 -0.98 -2.58
CA PRO A 37 -3.82 -2.28 -3.25
C PRO A 37 -2.63 -3.16 -2.86
N ALA A 38 -2.88 -4.45 -2.64
CA ALA A 38 -1.84 -5.46 -2.63
C ALA A 38 -1.23 -5.61 -4.03
N LEU A 39 -0.02 -6.16 -4.14
CA LEU A 39 0.70 -6.31 -5.40
C LEU A 39 -0.12 -7.12 -6.43
N GLU A 40 -0.80 -8.17 -5.98
CA GLU A 40 -1.68 -9.00 -6.81
C GLU A 40 -2.84 -8.18 -7.41
N THR A 41 -3.46 -7.31 -6.61
CA THR A 41 -4.57 -6.46 -7.07
C THR A 41 -4.09 -5.29 -7.93
N ALA A 42 -2.86 -4.80 -7.74
CA ALA A 42 -2.29 -3.72 -8.52
C ALA A 42 -1.85 -4.13 -9.94
N ASN A 43 -1.61 -5.43 -10.16
CA ASN A 43 -1.19 -5.99 -11.45
C ASN A 43 -2.35 -6.54 -12.30
N ALA A 44 -3.59 -6.52 -11.77
CA ALA A 44 -4.81 -6.94 -12.46
C ALA A 44 -5.45 -5.78 -13.22
#